data_AF-A0A0E1X9A1-F1
#
_entry.id   AF-A0A0E1X9A1-F1
#
_cell.length_a   1.000
_cell.length_b   1.000
_cell.length_c   1.000
_cell.angle_alpha   90.00
_cell.angle_beta   90.00
_cell.angle_gamma   90.00
#
_symmetry.space_group_name_H-M   'P 1'
#
loop_
_entity.id
_entity.type
_entity.pdbx_description
1 polymer ?
#
loop_
_entity_poly.entity_id
_entity_poly.type
_entity_poly.pdbx_seq_one_letter_code
_entity_poly.pdbx_strand_id
1 'polypeptide(L)'
;MFNIKRKTEEVKMYYEIGEIIRKNIHVNGFDFKLFILKGHMGISIQVKDMNNVPIKHAYVVDENDLDMASDLFNQAIDEWIEENTDEQDRLINLVMRW
;
A
#
# COMPACT_ATOMS: atom_id res chain seq x y z
N MET A 1 5.01 12.66 3.93
CA MET A 1 3.64 13.21 4.05
C MET A 1 2.97 13.09 2.68
N PHE A 2 2.05 12.12 2.50
CA PHE A 2 1.44 11.86 1.19
C PHE A 2 0.37 12.90 0.86
N ASN A 3 0.59 13.67 -0.21
CA ASN A 3 -0.32 14.71 -0.67
C ASN A 3 -1.18 14.21 -1.84
N ILE A 4 -2.37 13.71 -1.53
CA ILE A 4 -3.33 13.16 -2.51
C ILE A 4 -4.31 14.26 -2.91
N LYS A 5 -3.95 15.10 -3.89
CA LYS A 5 -4.96 15.78 -4.71
C LYS A 5 -5.39 14.83 -5.83
N ARG A 6 -6.34 13.93 -5.55
CA ARG A 6 -7.06 13.17 -6.58
C ARG A 6 -8.54 13.53 -6.52
N LYS A 7 -9.14 13.71 -7.70
CA LYS A 7 -10.59 13.65 -7.97
C LYS A 7 -11.25 12.73 -6.94
N THR A 8 -12.26 13.22 -6.23
CA THR A 8 -13.11 12.42 -5.35
C THR A 8 -13.80 11.36 -6.19
N GLU A 9 -13.17 10.19 -6.31
CA GLU A 9 -13.93 8.94 -6.40
C GLU A 9 -14.91 9.00 -5.22
N GLU A 10 -16.21 8.90 -5.49
CA GLU A 10 -17.23 8.94 -4.43
C GLU A 10 -16.83 7.93 -3.36
N VAL A 11 -16.45 8.43 -2.18
CA VAL A 11 -16.09 7.57 -1.06
C VAL A 11 -17.36 6.82 -0.68
N LYS A 12 -17.39 5.53 -1.00
CA LYS A 12 -18.49 4.65 -0.61
C LYS A 12 -18.57 4.67 0.93
N MET A 13 -19.68 5.17 1.46
CA MET A 13 -19.90 5.30 2.91
C MET A 13 -20.10 3.94 3.61
N TYR A 14 -20.49 2.89 2.86
CA TYR A 14 -20.78 1.56 3.39
C TYR A 14 -20.17 0.45 2.53
N TYR A 15 -19.55 -0.52 3.20
CA TYR A 15 -19.08 -1.77 2.60
C TYR A 15 -19.76 -2.96 3.29
N GLU A 16 -20.05 -4.03 2.57
CA GLU A 16 -20.64 -5.25 3.14
C GLU A 16 -19.59 -6.09 3.88
N ILE A 17 -20.02 -6.88 4.87
CA ILE A 17 -19.12 -7.84 5.50
C ILE A 17 -18.78 -8.93 4.48
N GLY A 18 -17.50 -9.22 4.31
CA GLY A 18 -16.99 -10.09 3.24
C GLY A 18 -16.66 -9.36 1.95
N GLU A 19 -16.96 -8.05 1.83
CA GLU A 19 -16.59 -7.27 0.65
C GLU A 19 -15.06 -7.15 0.53
N ILE A 20 -14.55 -7.41 -0.67
CA ILE A 20 -13.13 -7.28 -1.01
C ILE A 20 -12.94 -6.07 -1.92
N ILE A 21 -12.27 -5.05 -1.41
CA ILE A 21 -11.86 -3.87 -2.15
C ILE A 21 -10.45 -4.11 -2.69
N ARG A 22 -10.24 -3.74 -3.96
CA ARG A 22 -8.94 -3.86 -4.63
C ARG A 22 -8.55 -2.53 -5.23
N LYS A 23 -7.31 -2.13 -5.02
CA LYS A 23 -6.77 -0.88 -5.55
C LYS A 23 -5.31 -1.07 -5.96
N ASN A 24 -4.94 -0.51 -7.10
CA ASN A 24 -3.53 -0.37 -7.45
C ASN A 24 -2.99 0.93 -6.83
N ILE A 25 -1.86 0.85 -6.15
CA ILE A 25 -1.14 2.00 -5.60
C ILE A 25 0.22 2.11 -6.28
N HIS A 26 0.71 3.33 -6.42
CA HIS A 26 1.99 3.61 -7.07
C HIS A 26 2.93 4.27 -6.07
N VAL A 27 4.11 3.68 -5.85
CA VAL A 27 5.11 4.13 -4.87
C VAL A 27 6.49 4.05 -5.50
N ASN A 28 7.22 5.17 -5.51
CA ASN A 28 8.60 5.29 -6.02
C ASN A 28 8.84 4.66 -7.41
N GLY A 29 7.88 4.76 -8.34
CA GLY A 29 8.00 4.19 -9.68
C GLY A 29 7.48 2.76 -9.83
N PHE A 30 7.09 2.11 -8.74
CA PHE A 30 6.55 0.75 -8.72
C PHE A 30 5.04 0.73 -8.46
N ASP A 31 4.35 -0.23 -9.08
CA ASP A 31 2.94 -0.50 -8.82
C ASP A 31 2.77 -1.67 -7.84
N PHE A 32 1.81 -1.53 -6.92
CA PHE A 32 1.44 -2.55 -5.96
C PHE A 32 -0.08 -2.74 -5.95
N LYS A 33 -0.52 -3.92 -5.50
CA LYS A 33 -1.94 -4.23 -5.32
C LYS A 33 -2.28 -4.23 -3.85
N LEU A 34 -3.21 -3.36 -3.47
CA LEU A 34 -3.83 -3.30 -2.16
C LEU A 34 -5.14 -4.08 -2.16
N PHE A 35 -5.29 -5.00 -1.21
CA PHE A 35 -6.50 -5.76 -0.96
C PHE A 35 -7.01 -5.44 0.44
N ILE A 36 -8.28 -5.06 0.54
CA ILE A 36 -8.95 -4.80 1.82
C ILE A 36 -10.17 -5.69 1.91
N LEU A 37 -10.25 -6.52 2.95
CA LEU A 37 -11.40 -7.33 3.27
C LEU A 37 -12.10 -6.75 4.50
N LYS A 38 -13.39 -6.38 4.37
CA LYS A 38 -14.20 -5.99 5.52
C LYS A 38 -14.65 -7.21 6.30
N GLY A 39 -14.19 -7.34 7.54
CA GLY A 39 -14.64 -8.33 8.51
C GLY A 39 -15.74 -7.80 9.42
N HIS A 40 -16.13 -8.62 10.40
CA HIS A 40 -17.15 -8.25 11.39
C HIS A 40 -16.69 -7.20 12.40
N MET A 41 -15.41 -7.25 12.80
CA MET A 41 -14.85 -6.41 13.88
C MET A 41 -13.74 -5.47 13.39
N GLY A 42 -13.45 -5.44 12.09
CA GLY A 42 -12.30 -4.72 11.55
C GLY A 42 -12.06 -5.09 10.10
N ILE A 43 -10.93 -4.64 9.55
CA ILE A 43 -10.54 -4.90 8.18
C ILE A 43 -9.20 -5.64 8.12
N SER A 44 -9.06 -6.55 7.15
CA SER A 44 -7.76 -7.14 6.79
C SER A 44 -7.22 -6.40 5.58
N ILE A 45 -6.00 -5.88 5.69
CA ILE A 45 -5.30 -5.16 4.63
C ILE A 45 -4.11 -6.01 4.19
N GLN A 46 -3.93 -6.16 2.89
CA GLN A 46 -2.80 -6.88 2.32
C GLN A 46 -2.22 -6.11 1.14
N VAL A 47 -0.89 -5.96 1.13
CA VAL A 47 -0.13 -5.42 0.00
C VAL A 47 0.55 -6.57 -0.72
N LYS A 48 0.46 -6.56 -2.04
CA LYS A 48 1.10 -7.52 -2.94
C LYS A 48 1.86 -6.79 -4.04
N ASP A 49 2.88 -7.45 -4.57
CA ASP A 49 3.47 -7.04 -5.84
C ASP A 49 2.50 -7.27 -7.02
N MET A 50 2.92 -6.89 -8.23
CA MET A 50 2.12 -7.08 -9.44
C MET A 50 1.95 -8.55 -9.85
N ASN A 51 2.84 -9.43 -9.41
CA ASN A 51 2.76 -10.88 -9.60
C ASN A 51 1.82 -11.58 -8.59
N ASN A 52 1.20 -10.80 -7.69
CA ASN A 52 0.36 -11.27 -6.58
C ASN A 52 1.13 -12.02 -5.47
N VAL A 53 2.45 -11.82 -5.36
CA VAL A 53 3.25 -12.29 -4.22
C VAL A 53 2.93 -11.39 -3.02
N PRO A 54 2.49 -11.96 -1.88
CA PRO A 54 2.26 -11.18 -0.65
C PRO A 54 3.53 -10.53 -0.14
N ILE A 55 3.47 -9.21 0.10
CA ILE A 55 4.57 -8.45 0.72
C ILE A 55 4.29 -8.31 2.21
N LYS A 56 3.09 -7.81 2.57
CA LYS A 56 2.70 -7.59 3.97
C LYS A 56 1.19 -7.71 4.16
N HIS A 57 0.79 -8.02 5.40
CA HIS A 57 -0.59 -8.08 5.84
C HIS A 57 -0.73 -7.50 7.25
N ALA A 58 -1.84 -6.81 7.50
CA ALA A 58 -2.22 -6.31 8.82
C ALA A 58 -3.74 -6.44 9.03
N TYR A 59 -4.15 -6.61 10.28
CA TYR A 59 -5.55 -6.53 10.69
C TYR A 59 -5.74 -5.24 11.49
N VAL A 60 -6.81 -4.50 11.18
CA VAL A 60 -7.06 -3.16 11.72
C VAL A 60 -8.47 -3.11 12.29
N VAL A 61 -8.59 -2.81 13.58
CA VAL A 61 -9.87 -2.68 14.29
C VAL A 61 -10.24 -1.22 14.51
N ASP A 62 -9.25 -0.35 14.73
CA ASP A 62 -9.44 1.07 14.99
C ASP A 62 -8.40 1.97 14.28
N GLU A 63 -8.43 3.27 14.57
CA GLU A 63 -7.53 4.26 13.96
C GLU A 63 -6.06 4.10 14.41
N ASN A 64 -5.81 3.69 15.66
CA ASN A 64 -4.43 3.49 16.13
C ASN A 64 -3.80 2.28 15.43
N ASP A 65 -4.58 1.20 15.25
CA ASP A 65 -4.16 0.05 14.46
C ASP A 65 -3.86 0.44 13.01
N LEU A 66 -4.63 1.38 12.45
CA LEU A 66 -4.44 1.87 11.09
C LEU A 66 -3.12 2.63 10.94
N ASP A 67 -2.78 3.48 11.90
CA ASP A 67 -1.52 4.22 11.90
C ASP A 67 -0.33 3.25 11.97
N MET A 68 -0.39 2.28 12.90
CA MET A 68 0.65 1.24 13.01
C MET A 68 0.76 0.38 11.75
N ALA A 69 -0.37 -0.02 11.16
CA ALA A 69 -0.38 -0.78 9.92
C ALA A 69 0.21 0.02 8.77
N SER A 70 -0.05 1.33 8.71
CA SER A 70 0.49 2.22 7.68
C SER A 70 2.01 2.29 7.74
N ASP A 71 2.60 2.41 8.92
CA ASP A 71 4.06 2.37 9.10
C ASP A 71 4.65 1.02 8.67
N LEU A 72 4.01 -0.08 9.05
CA LEU A 72 4.42 -1.43 8.63
C LEU A 72 4.35 -1.64 7.10
N PHE A 73 3.35 -1.07 6.43
CA PHE A 73 3.23 -1.15 4.98
C PHE A 73 4.28 -0.28 4.28
N ASN A 74 4.52 0.94 4.76
CA ASN A 74 5.55 1.80 4.18
C ASN A 74 6.93 1.14 4.28
N GLN A 75 7.29 0.64 5.46
CA GLN A 75 8.56 -0.06 5.66
C GLN A 75 8.69 -1.28 4.74
N ALA A 76 7.67 -2.13 4.67
CA ALA A 76 7.72 -3.35 3.86
C ALA A 76 7.76 -3.05 2.35
N ILE A 77 7.12 -1.97 1.89
CA ILE A 77 7.18 -1.52 0.50
C ILE A 77 8.58 -0.98 0.18
N ASP A 78 9.15 -0.16 1.06
CA ASP A 78 10.49 0.38 0.89
C ASP A 78 11.54 -0.74 0.84
N GLU A 79 11.48 -1.72 1.76
CA GLU A 79 12.33 -2.91 1.75
C GLU A 79 12.19 -3.70 0.43
N TRP A 80 10.95 -3.94 -0.03
CA TRP A 80 10.72 -4.65 -1.30
C TRP A 80 11.32 -3.90 -2.49
N ILE A 81 11.20 -2.57 -2.54
CA ILE A 81 11.77 -1.75 -3.62
C ILE A 81 13.31 -1.82 -3.58
N GLU A 82 13.92 -1.72 -2.41
CA GLU A 82 15.38 -1.82 -2.28
C GLU A 82 15.92 -3.18 -2.75
N GLU A 83 15.16 -4.26 -2.52
CA GLU A 83 15.51 -5.62 -2.98
C GLU A 83 15.28 -5.83 -4.49
N ASN A 84 14.43 -5.02 -5.12
CA ASN A 84 14.04 -5.16 -6.53
C ASN A 84 14.60 -4.05 -7.44
N THR A 85 15.41 -3.13 -6.90
CA THR A 85 16.13 -2.11 -7.65
C THR A 85 17.59 -2.49 -7.81
N ASP A 86 18.18 -2.12 -8.94
CA ASP A 86 19.60 -2.37 -9.19
C ASP A 86 20.48 -1.13 -8.98
N GLU A 87 21.79 -1.29 -9.20
CA GLU A 87 22.74 -0.19 -9.04
C GLU A 87 22.51 0.92 -10.06
N GLN A 88 22.01 0.58 -11.26
CA GLN A 88 21.69 1.56 -12.29
C GLN A 88 20.51 2.44 -11.85
N ASP A 89 19.47 1.85 -11.26
CA ASP A 89 18.35 2.60 -10.67
C ASP A 89 18.83 3.56 -9.57
N ARG A 90 19.77 3.12 -8.73
CA ARG A 90 20.39 3.97 -7.68
C ARG A 90 21.14 5.16 -8.29
N LEU A 91 21.95 4.92 -9.32
CA LEU A 91 22.68 5.98 -10.01
C LEU A 91 21.74 7.00 -10.66
N ILE A 92 20.68 6.54 -11.33
CA ILE A 92 19.65 7.41 -11.93
C ILE A 92 19.00 8.26 -10.83
N ASN A 93 18.61 7.66 -9.71
CA ASN A 93 17.99 8.37 -8.60
C ASN A 93 18.93 9.42 -7.97
N LEU A 94 20.24 9.16 -7.89
CA LEU A 94 21.22 10.14 -7.43
C LEU A 94 21.33 11.34 -8.38
N VAL A 95 21.35 11.09 -9.69
CA VAL A 95 21.40 12.15 -10.72
C VAL A 95 20.13 13.00 -10.69
N MET A 96 18.96 12.38 -10.54
CA MET A 96 17.67 13.10 -10.51
C MET A 96 17.48 13.98 -9.27
N ARG A 97 18.32 13.84 -8.23
CA ARG A 97 18.30 14.65 -7.01
C ARG A 97 19.18 15.91 -7.08
N TRP A 98 20.02 16.06 -8.10
CA TRP A 98 20.85 17.25 -8.34
C TRP A 98 20.04 18.41 -8.91
#